data_AF-A0A3M3RF98-F1
#
_entry.id   AF-A0A3M3RF98-F1
#
_cell.length_a   1.000
_cell.length_b   1.000
_cell.length_c   1.000
_cell.angle_alpha   90.00
_cell.angle_beta   90.00
_cell.angle_gamma   90.00
#
_symmetry.space_group_name_H-M   'P 1'
#
loop_
_entity.id
_entity.type
_entity.pdbx_description
1 polymer ?
#
loop_
_entity_poly.entity_id
_entity_poly.type
_entity_poly.pdbx_seq_one_letter_code
_entity_poly.pdbx_strand_id
1 'polypeptide(L)'
;MINTDASGQGSCTYGKTRDHVLELSTALLGGEFLHSSPLRKGSLKQGTERKDRIGEVCRCAVDIANNQADLIKRIFPKLTRSLTGYDLAHLREQDDRFNLNSVLCGSEGSLGFIVEAKLNVLPIPKYSVLVNVRYAGFMDALRDAKALMELKPLSIETVHSKVLMLAIKHIVWHGVADTSPKIQANLL
;
A
#
# COMPACT_ATOMS: atom_id res chain seq x y z
N MET A 1 -2.92 -8.35 1.99
CA MET A 1 -2.40 -6.97 2.03
C MET A 1 -0.95 -6.90 1.60
N ILE A 2 -0.03 -7.61 2.27
CA ILE A 2 1.41 -7.56 1.95
C ILE A 2 1.69 -8.04 0.52
N ASN A 3 1.21 -9.23 0.14
CA ASN A 3 1.40 -9.76 -1.22
C ASN A 3 0.79 -8.89 -2.33
N THR A 4 -0.04 -7.90 -2.02
CA THR A 4 -0.62 -6.98 -3.01
C THR A 4 -0.15 -5.53 -2.79
N ASP A 5 0.82 -5.32 -1.90
CA ASP A 5 1.28 -4.04 -1.39
C ASP A 5 0.13 -3.05 -1.11
N ALA A 6 -0.95 -3.50 -0.46
CA ALA A 6 -2.23 -2.78 -0.48
C ALA A 6 -2.16 -1.32 0.01
N SER A 7 -2.97 -0.45 -0.61
CA SER A 7 -3.24 0.93 -0.16
C SER A 7 -4.64 1.01 0.43
N GLY A 8 -4.77 1.45 1.68
CA GLY A 8 -6.06 1.68 2.34
C GLY A 8 -6.57 3.11 2.22
N GLN A 9 -7.73 3.37 2.81
CA GLN A 9 -8.37 4.70 2.87
C GLN A 9 -7.44 5.78 3.45
N GLY A 10 -6.64 5.45 4.46
CA GLY A 10 -5.67 6.37 5.08
C GLY A 10 -4.31 6.44 4.38
N SER A 11 -4.12 5.79 3.22
CA SER A 11 -2.79 5.65 2.60
C SER A 11 -2.17 6.97 2.15
N CYS A 12 -2.98 7.99 1.88
CA CYS A 12 -2.48 9.33 1.59
C CYS A 12 -1.73 9.97 2.77
N THR A 13 -2.05 9.56 4.01
CA THR A 13 -1.41 10.07 5.23
C THR A 13 -0.43 9.06 5.81
N TYR A 14 -0.79 7.79 5.84
CA TYR A 14 -0.02 6.76 6.54
C TYR A 14 0.93 5.98 5.64
N GLY A 15 0.76 6.06 4.32
CA GLY A 15 1.51 5.24 3.38
C GLY A 15 0.79 3.92 3.06
N LYS A 16 1.49 3.08 2.30
CA LYS A 16 1.01 1.79 1.81
C LYS A 16 1.48 0.68 2.73
N THR A 17 1.00 -0.54 2.50
CA THR A 17 1.36 -1.70 3.33
C THR A 17 2.88 -1.85 3.51
N ARG A 18 3.68 -1.80 2.44
CA ARG A 18 5.14 -1.95 2.55
C ARG A 18 5.82 -0.89 3.43
N ASP A 19 5.27 0.33 3.49
CA ASP A 19 5.86 1.45 4.25
C ASP A 19 5.78 1.17 5.76
N HIS A 20 4.97 0.18 6.14
CA HIS A 20 4.83 -0.32 7.50
C HIS A 20 5.56 -1.64 7.78
N VAL A 21 6.08 -2.32 6.76
CA VAL A 21 6.71 -3.63 6.91
C VAL A 21 8.17 -3.47 7.35
N LEU A 22 8.46 -3.88 8.58
CA LEU A 22 9.81 -3.87 9.15
C LEU A 22 10.56 -5.17 8.83
N GLU A 23 9.89 -6.31 9.05
CA GLU A 23 10.47 -7.64 8.84
C GLU A 23 9.41 -8.59 8.27
N LEU A 24 9.83 -9.54 7.43
CA LEU A 24 8.98 -10.64 6.95
C LEU A 24 9.68 -11.97 7.14
N SER A 25 8.93 -12.98 7.56
CA SER A 25 9.32 -14.39 7.48
C SER A 25 8.55 -15.03 6.32
N THR A 26 9.27 -15.51 5.31
CA THR A 26 8.71 -16.08 4.08
C THR A 26 9.21 -17.51 3.90
N ALA A 27 8.29 -18.48 3.86
CA ALA A 27 8.60 -19.85 3.45
C ALA A 27 8.76 -19.89 1.93
N LEU A 28 9.97 -20.24 1.47
CA LEU A 28 10.31 -20.35 0.06
C LEU A 28 9.88 -21.72 -0.50
N LEU A 29 9.80 -21.79 -1.83
CA LEU A 29 9.73 -23.09 -2.51
C LEU A 29 11.02 -23.87 -2.23
N GLY A 30 10.89 -25.01 -1.56
CA GLY A 30 12.00 -25.79 -1.00
C GLY A 30 11.91 -25.97 0.52
N GLY A 31 11.09 -25.15 1.20
CA GLY A 31 10.85 -25.24 2.65
C GLY A 31 11.78 -24.38 3.50
N GLU A 32 12.76 -23.72 2.89
CA GLU A 32 13.63 -22.77 3.58
C GLU A 32 12.86 -21.51 3.99
N PHE A 33 13.23 -20.94 5.14
CA PHE A 33 12.64 -19.70 5.62
C PHE A 33 13.58 -18.52 5.35
N LEU A 34 13.10 -17.58 4.54
CA LEU A 34 13.71 -16.29 4.32
C LEU A 34 13.20 -15.30 5.37
N HIS A 35 14.08 -14.87 6.26
CA HIS A 35 13.85 -13.70 7.10
C HIS A 35 14.42 -12.46 6.41
N SER A 36 13.60 -11.44 6.20
CA SER A 36 13.95 -10.25 5.43
C SER A 36 13.65 -8.97 6.20
N SER A 37 14.57 -8.02 6.10
CA SER A 37 14.52 -6.69 6.70
C SER A 37 15.44 -5.74 5.92
N PRO A 38 15.33 -4.41 6.09
CA PRO A 38 16.28 -3.47 5.50
C PRO A 38 17.71 -3.71 6.00
N LEU A 39 18.64 -4.00 5.08
CA LEU A 39 20.03 -4.31 5.37
C LEU A 39 20.97 -3.18 4.96
N ARG A 40 21.94 -2.85 5.82
CA ARG A 40 23.09 -2.03 5.42
C ARG A 40 24.14 -2.88 4.70
N LYS A 41 25.08 -2.23 4.00
CA LYS A 41 26.13 -2.86 3.18
C LYS A 41 26.86 -4.05 3.85
N GLY A 42 27.20 -3.94 5.15
CA GLY A 42 27.87 -5.02 5.89
C GLY A 42 27.00 -6.28 6.03
N SER A 43 25.76 -6.13 6.47
CA SER A 43 24.80 -7.23 6.61
C SER A 43 24.37 -7.80 5.26
N LEU A 44 24.26 -6.95 4.23
CA LEU A 44 23.97 -7.38 2.87
C LEU A 44 25.07 -8.31 2.33
N LYS A 45 26.35 -7.98 2.58
CA LYS A 45 27.49 -8.82 2.19
C LYS A 45 27.38 -10.22 2.79
N GLN A 46 27.07 -10.31 4.08
CA GLN A 46 26.86 -11.60 4.75
C GLN A 46 25.73 -12.40 4.10
N GLY A 47 24.61 -11.75 3.76
CA GLY A 47 23.52 -12.38 3.03
C GLY A 47 23.95 -12.96 1.68
N THR A 48 24.70 -12.19 0.89
CA THR A 48 25.19 -12.63 -0.43
C THR A 48 26.28 -13.71 -0.40
N GLU A 49 27.02 -13.83 0.71
CA GLU A 49 28.08 -14.83 0.91
C GLU A 49 27.55 -16.22 1.32
N ARG A 50 26.28 -16.31 1.73
CA ARG A 50 25.64 -17.61 2.05
C ARG A 50 25.64 -18.52 0.84
N LYS A 51 25.91 -19.81 1.05
CA LYS A 51 25.96 -20.83 -0.03
C LYS A 51 24.67 -21.64 -0.17
N ASP A 52 23.56 -21.12 0.34
CA ASP A 52 22.24 -21.77 0.35
C ASP A 52 21.21 -20.95 -0.43
N ARG A 53 19.95 -21.42 -0.41
CA ARG A 53 18.82 -20.80 -1.11
C ARG A 53 18.62 -19.33 -0.73
N ILE A 54 18.86 -18.97 0.53
CA ILE A 54 18.75 -17.59 0.99
C ILE A 54 19.82 -16.70 0.35
N GLY A 55 21.05 -17.21 0.25
CA GLY A 55 22.13 -16.53 -0.46
C GLY A 55 21.83 -16.33 -1.95
N GLU A 56 21.22 -17.32 -2.60
CA GLU A 56 20.80 -17.21 -4.01
C GLU A 56 19.78 -16.09 -4.21
N VAL A 57 18.77 -15.99 -3.35
CA VAL A 57 17.77 -14.91 -3.39
C VAL A 57 18.45 -13.55 -3.22
N CYS A 58 19.34 -13.42 -2.23
CA CYS A 58 20.05 -12.17 -1.96
C CYS A 58 20.92 -11.74 -3.16
N ARG A 59 21.69 -12.66 -3.73
CA ARG A 59 22.52 -12.39 -4.91
C ARG A 59 21.68 -11.99 -6.11
N CYS A 60 20.61 -12.74 -6.41
CA CYS A 60 19.71 -12.43 -7.52
C CYS A 60 19.13 -11.01 -7.41
N ALA A 61 18.62 -10.64 -6.23
CA ALA A 61 18.06 -9.31 -6.02
C ALA A 61 19.12 -8.20 -6.13
N VAL A 62 20.33 -8.42 -5.61
CA VAL A 62 21.46 -7.48 -5.72
C VAL A 62 21.91 -7.31 -7.17
N ASP A 63 22.00 -8.42 -7.92
CA ASP A 63 22.38 -8.42 -9.33
C ASP A 63 21.35 -7.65 -10.16
N ILE A 64 20.06 -7.84 -9.92
CA ILE A 64 18.99 -7.06 -10.58
C ILE A 64 19.13 -5.57 -10.22
N ALA A 65 19.25 -5.25 -8.94
CA ALA A 65 19.33 -3.86 -8.48
C ALA A 65 20.56 -3.11 -9.05
N ASN A 66 21.68 -3.81 -9.26
CA ASN A 66 22.90 -3.21 -9.80
C ASN A 66 22.91 -3.17 -11.32
N ASN A 67 22.64 -4.31 -11.97
CA ASN A 67 22.82 -4.45 -13.42
C ASN A 67 21.64 -3.90 -14.22
N GLN A 68 20.46 -3.72 -13.59
CA GLN A 68 19.27 -3.16 -14.23
C GLN A 68 18.88 -1.79 -13.68
N ALA A 69 19.77 -1.11 -12.94
CA ALA A 69 19.48 0.17 -12.28
C ALA A 69 18.91 1.23 -13.24
N ASP A 70 19.54 1.41 -14.41
CA ASP A 70 19.10 2.39 -15.41
C ASP A 70 17.75 2.03 -16.03
N LEU A 71 17.50 0.73 -16.27
CA LEU A 71 16.24 0.25 -16.79
C LEU A 71 15.11 0.45 -15.77
N ILE A 72 15.36 0.09 -14.50
CA ILE A 72 14.41 0.29 -13.40
C ILE A 72 14.06 1.77 -13.29
N LYS A 73 15.06 2.65 -13.25
CA LYS A 73 14.86 4.10 -13.18
C LYS A 73 14.06 4.66 -14.36
N ARG A 74 14.24 4.10 -15.56
CA ARG A 74 13.55 4.53 -16.78
C ARG A 74 12.09 4.06 -16.83
N ILE A 75 11.82 2.82 -16.40
CA ILE A 75 10.52 2.17 -16.59
C ILE A 75 9.58 2.43 -15.41
N PHE A 76 10.08 2.47 -14.18
CA PHE A 76 9.23 2.60 -13.00
C PHE A 76 8.76 4.05 -12.81
N PRO A 77 7.45 4.33 -12.87
CA PRO A 77 6.94 5.66 -12.58
C PRO A 77 7.04 5.99 -11.09
N LYS A 78 7.09 7.28 -10.76
CA LYS A 78 6.91 7.74 -9.38
C LYS A 78 5.44 7.57 -8.97
N LEU A 79 5.12 6.49 -8.26
CA LEU A 79 3.75 6.17 -7.85
C LEU A 79 3.49 6.49 -6.38
N THR A 80 2.44 7.27 -6.12
CA THR A 80 1.90 7.48 -4.78
C THR A 80 0.97 6.34 -4.31
N ARG A 81 0.62 5.40 -5.20
CA ARG A 81 -0.22 4.21 -4.91
C ARG A 81 0.51 2.89 -5.17
N SER A 82 -0.02 1.81 -4.61
CA SER A 82 0.55 0.46 -4.66
C SER A 82 0.97 0.03 -6.05
N LEU A 83 2.07 -0.70 -6.12
CA LEU A 83 2.45 -1.48 -7.29
C LEU A 83 2.12 -2.94 -6.99
N THR A 84 1.18 -3.53 -7.72
CA THR A 84 1.02 -4.99 -7.76
C THR A 84 2.12 -5.57 -8.66
N GLY A 85 2.82 -6.58 -8.18
CA GLY A 85 4.06 -7.07 -8.77
C GLY A 85 5.31 -6.67 -7.97
N TYR A 86 6.47 -6.87 -8.57
CA TYR A 86 7.75 -6.67 -7.88
C TYR A 86 8.20 -5.21 -7.91
N ASP A 87 8.27 -4.60 -6.75
CA ASP A 87 8.76 -3.23 -6.61
C ASP A 87 10.30 -3.16 -6.60
N LEU A 88 10.87 -3.36 -7.79
CA LEU A 88 12.33 -3.31 -7.99
C LEU A 88 12.92 -1.91 -7.74
N ALA A 89 12.11 -0.85 -7.85
CA ALA A 89 12.56 0.53 -7.68
C ALA A 89 12.96 0.85 -6.24
N HIS A 90 12.48 0.08 -5.25
CA HIS A 90 12.78 0.28 -3.83
C HIS A 90 13.63 -0.85 -3.22
N LEU A 91 14.25 -1.70 -4.06
CA LEU A 91 15.29 -2.63 -3.59
C LEU A 91 16.45 -1.90 -2.92
N ARG A 92 16.77 -0.69 -3.38
CA ARG A 92 17.71 0.24 -2.74
C ARG A 92 16.94 1.47 -2.27
N GLU A 93 16.93 1.70 -0.96
CA GLU A 93 16.32 2.86 -0.34
C GLU A 93 17.19 4.11 -0.49
N GLN A 94 16.61 5.29 -0.22
CA GLN A 94 17.32 6.57 -0.34
C GLN A 94 18.50 6.70 0.64
N ASP A 95 18.51 5.94 1.73
CA ASP A 95 19.60 5.92 2.72
C ASP A 95 20.60 4.76 2.51
N ASP A 96 20.63 4.19 1.30
CA ASP A 96 21.50 3.10 0.84
C ASP A 96 21.27 1.75 1.56
N ARG A 97 20.14 1.60 2.26
CA ARG A 97 19.69 0.27 2.71
C ARG A 97 19.18 -0.56 1.54
N PHE A 98 19.46 -1.85 1.59
CA PHE A 98 18.91 -2.83 0.67
C PHE A 98 17.72 -3.54 1.31
N ASN A 99 16.55 -3.47 0.69
CA ASN A 99 15.31 -3.93 1.31
C ASN A 99 14.58 -4.94 0.43
N LEU A 100 14.72 -6.24 0.74
CA LEU A 100 13.99 -7.32 0.08
C LEU A 100 12.48 -7.28 0.34
N ASN A 101 12.02 -6.59 1.39
CA ASN A 101 10.60 -6.46 1.66
C ASN A 101 9.88 -5.75 0.51
N SER A 102 10.57 -4.86 -0.23
CA SER A 102 10.00 -4.17 -1.39
C SER A 102 9.48 -5.13 -2.47
N VAL A 103 10.23 -6.20 -2.78
CA VAL A 103 9.84 -7.18 -3.81
C VAL A 103 8.94 -8.29 -3.28
N LEU A 104 9.01 -8.59 -1.98
CA LEU A 104 8.10 -9.53 -1.33
C LEU A 104 6.70 -8.93 -1.16
N CYS A 105 6.64 -7.65 -0.81
CA CYS A 105 5.41 -6.86 -0.91
C CYS A 105 5.02 -6.73 -2.38
N GLY A 106 3.77 -7.01 -2.71
CA GLY A 106 3.30 -6.98 -4.10
C GLY A 106 3.63 -8.24 -4.91
N SER A 107 4.35 -9.22 -4.36
CA SER A 107 4.71 -10.47 -5.08
C SER A 107 3.53 -11.36 -5.49
N GLU A 108 2.32 -11.09 -4.98
CA GLU A 108 1.11 -11.88 -5.20
C GLU A 108 1.27 -13.37 -4.83
N GLY A 109 2.22 -13.68 -3.94
CA GLY A 109 2.51 -15.04 -3.47
C GLY A 109 3.39 -15.86 -4.42
N SER A 110 3.89 -15.26 -5.51
CA SER A 110 4.71 -15.96 -6.50
C SER A 110 6.16 -16.26 -6.04
N LEU A 111 6.65 -15.56 -5.01
CA LEU A 111 8.01 -15.71 -4.50
C LEU A 111 8.11 -16.57 -3.23
N GLY A 112 6.97 -16.96 -2.65
CA GLY A 112 6.89 -17.73 -1.42
C GLY A 112 5.66 -17.37 -0.58
N PHE A 113 5.50 -18.08 0.53
CA PHE A 113 4.41 -17.88 1.47
C PHE A 113 4.90 -17.04 2.64
N ILE A 114 4.41 -15.80 2.74
CA ILE A 114 4.65 -14.96 3.90
C ILE A 114 3.87 -15.55 5.07
N VAL A 115 4.58 -15.96 6.12
CA VAL A 115 4.01 -16.61 7.31
C VAL A 115 3.97 -15.70 8.53
N GLU A 116 4.90 -14.74 8.62
CA GLU A 116 4.96 -13.77 9.71
C GLU A 116 5.37 -12.40 9.16
N ALA A 117 4.90 -11.35 9.84
CA ALA A 117 5.26 -9.98 9.53
C ALA A 117 5.43 -9.18 10.82
N LYS A 118 6.50 -8.39 10.88
CA LYS A 118 6.69 -7.36 11.89
C LYS A 118 6.37 -6.03 11.25
N LEU A 119 5.39 -5.33 11.81
CA LEU A 119 4.92 -4.05 11.30
C LEU A 119 5.24 -2.94 12.29
N ASN A 120 5.50 -1.74 11.80
CA ASN A 120 5.37 -0.56 12.66
C ASN A 120 3.88 -0.27 12.92
N VAL A 121 3.60 0.34 14.05
CA VAL A 121 2.26 0.82 14.40
C VAL A 121 2.31 2.33 14.56
N LEU A 122 1.22 2.98 14.16
CA LEU A 122 1.09 4.43 14.26
C LEU A 122 0.21 4.82 15.46
N PRO A 123 0.42 6.01 16.04
CA PRO A 123 -0.45 6.52 17.08
C PRO A 123 -1.90 6.63 16.62
N ILE A 124 -2.84 6.29 17.50
CA ILE A 124 -4.27 6.47 17.25
C ILE A 124 -4.60 7.97 17.34
N PRO A 125 -5.24 8.59 16.33
CA PRO A 125 -5.70 9.96 16.42
C PRO A 125 -6.64 10.16 17.61
N LYS A 126 -6.41 11.21 18.42
CA LYS A 126 -7.27 11.54 19.57
C LYS A 126 -8.68 11.99 19.18
N TYR A 127 -8.80 12.59 17.99
CA TYR A 127 -10.04 13.15 17.48
C TYR A 127 -10.17 12.77 16.00
N SER A 128 -11.40 12.48 15.57
CA SER A 128 -11.77 12.27 14.18
C SER A 128 -13.03 13.07 13.88
N VAL A 129 -13.08 13.67 12.68
CA VAL A 129 -14.22 14.45 12.19
C VAL A 129 -14.57 13.96 10.81
N LEU A 130 -15.86 13.74 10.56
CA LEU A 130 -16.40 13.44 9.24
C LEU A 130 -17.12 14.67 8.70
N VAL A 131 -16.78 15.08 7.48
CA VAL A 131 -17.44 16.18 6.78
C VAL A 131 -18.13 15.61 5.53
N ASN A 132 -19.45 15.74 5.47
CA ASN A 132 -20.24 15.31 4.32
C ASN A 132 -20.57 16.52 3.44
N VAL A 133 -19.98 16.57 2.24
CA VAL A 133 -20.27 17.60 1.24
C VAL A 133 -21.17 17.00 0.16
N ARG A 134 -22.24 17.71 -0.22
CA ARG A 134 -23.13 17.30 -1.30
C ARG A 134 -22.94 18.18 -2.52
N TYR A 135 -23.03 17.55 -3.68
CA TYR A 135 -22.93 18.19 -4.98
C TYR A 135 -24.16 17.88 -5.81
N ALA A 136 -24.52 18.80 -6.70
CA ALA A 136 -25.59 18.57 -7.66
C ALA A 136 -25.20 17.51 -8.71
N GLY A 137 -23.92 17.41 -9.04
CA GLY A 137 -23.39 16.38 -9.94
C GLY A 137 -22.02 15.84 -9.52
N PHE A 138 -21.70 14.64 -10.00
CA PHE A 138 -20.40 13.99 -9.73
C PHE A 138 -19.21 14.81 -10.26
N MET A 139 -19.37 15.49 -11.39
CA MET A 139 -18.33 16.34 -11.96
C MET A 139 -18.01 17.55 -11.08
N ASP A 140 -18.98 18.09 -10.36
CA ASP A 140 -18.74 19.20 -9.42
C ASP A 140 -17.89 18.73 -8.25
N ALA A 141 -18.18 17.53 -7.72
CA ALA A 141 -17.37 16.91 -6.67
C ALA A 141 -15.90 16.70 -7.12
N LEU A 142 -15.71 16.26 -8.37
CA LEU A 142 -14.36 16.07 -8.93
C LEU A 142 -13.58 17.38 -9.12
N ARG A 143 -14.26 18.49 -9.45
CA ARG A 143 -13.62 19.81 -9.57
C ARG A 143 -13.04 20.28 -8.24
N ASP A 144 -13.79 20.08 -7.16
CA ASP A 144 -13.38 20.52 -5.81
C ASP A 144 -12.40 19.56 -5.14
N ALA A 145 -12.30 18.31 -5.60
CA ALA A 145 -11.43 17.28 -5.02
C ALA A 145 -9.96 17.75 -4.88
N LYS A 146 -9.44 18.50 -5.86
CA LYS A 146 -8.06 19.02 -5.81
C LYS A 146 -7.88 20.01 -4.66
N ALA A 147 -8.79 20.98 -4.52
CA ALA A 147 -8.74 21.98 -3.46
C ALA A 147 -8.92 21.33 -2.08
N LEU A 148 -9.81 20.34 -1.96
CA LEU A 148 -10.01 19.59 -0.72
C LEU A 148 -8.76 18.79 -0.31
N MET A 149 -8.01 18.24 -1.27
CA MET A 149 -6.75 17.53 -0.99
C MET A 149 -5.65 18.45 -0.43
N GLU A 150 -5.70 19.76 -0.71
CA GLU A 150 -4.75 20.74 -0.14
C GLU A 150 -4.90 20.89 1.37
N LEU A 151 -6.08 20.57 1.92
CA LEU A 151 -6.35 20.51 3.36
C LEU A 151 -5.72 19.28 4.04
N LYS A 152 -5.10 18.38 3.27
CA LYS A 152 -4.48 17.13 3.72
C LYS A 152 -5.42 16.29 4.59
N PRO A 153 -6.64 15.99 4.12
CA PRO A 153 -7.54 15.12 4.86
C PRO A 153 -6.92 13.74 5.03
N LEU A 154 -7.27 13.04 6.11
CA LEU A 154 -6.87 11.65 6.29
C LEU A 154 -7.32 10.80 5.09
N SER A 155 -8.52 11.09 4.60
CA SER A 155 -9.15 10.45 3.46
C SER A 155 -10.20 11.35 2.84
N ILE A 156 -10.36 11.24 1.52
CA ILE A 156 -11.47 11.79 0.76
C ILE A 156 -12.06 10.68 -0.10
N GLU A 157 -13.37 10.50 -0.04
CA GLU A 157 -14.10 9.50 -0.80
C GLU A 157 -15.29 10.16 -1.48
N THR A 158 -15.60 9.75 -2.70
CA THR A 158 -16.78 10.23 -3.44
C THR A 158 -17.73 9.09 -3.69
N VAL A 159 -18.97 9.23 -3.25
CA VAL A 159 -20.01 8.21 -3.43
C VAL A 159 -20.98 8.67 -4.51
N HIS A 160 -21.10 7.89 -5.57
CA HIS A 160 -22.06 8.16 -6.63
C HIS A 160 -23.50 7.90 -6.17
N SER A 161 -24.47 8.65 -6.70
CA SER A 161 -25.90 8.55 -6.34
C SER A 161 -26.42 7.11 -6.44
N LYS A 162 -26.05 6.38 -7.48
CA LYS A 162 -26.41 4.95 -7.66
C LYS A 162 -25.98 4.08 -6.48
N VAL A 163 -24.76 4.27 -5.94
CA VAL A 163 -24.26 3.51 -4.78
C VAL A 163 -25.05 3.90 -3.53
N LEU A 164 -25.29 5.20 -3.34
CA LEU A 164 -26.10 5.70 -2.23
C LEU A 164 -27.53 5.13 -2.26
N MET A 165 -28.17 5.10 -3.43
CA MET A 165 -29.51 4.54 -3.60
C MET A 165 -29.59 3.04 -3.32
N LEU A 166 -28.51 2.29 -3.57
CA LEU A 166 -28.42 0.89 -3.17
C LEU A 166 -28.27 0.76 -1.65
N ALA A 167 -27.44 1.61 -1.03
CA ALA A 167 -27.23 1.61 0.42
C ALA A 167 -28.52 1.90 1.21
N ILE A 168 -29.39 2.80 0.70
CA ILE A 168 -30.67 3.14 1.32
C ILE A 168 -31.62 1.94 1.42
N LYS A 169 -31.57 1.03 0.45
CA LYS A 169 -32.41 -0.17 0.44
C LYS A 169 -31.92 -1.24 1.42
N HIS A 170 -30.72 -1.08 1.97
CA HIS A 170 -30.12 -2.03 2.89
C HIS A 170 -30.67 -1.83 4.31
N ILE A 171 -30.85 -2.94 5.05
CA ILE A 171 -31.46 -2.92 6.39
C ILE A 171 -30.75 -2.00 7.39
N VAL A 172 -29.43 -1.83 7.23
CA VAL A 172 -28.58 -0.97 8.05
C VAL A 172 -28.95 0.52 7.92
N TRP A 173 -29.59 0.93 6.82
CA TRP A 173 -29.98 2.33 6.60
C TRP A 173 -30.90 2.86 7.70
N HIS A 174 -31.78 2.03 8.25
CA HIS A 174 -32.70 2.43 9.32
C HIS A 174 -31.96 2.95 10.57
N GLY A 175 -30.75 2.44 10.84
CA GLY A 175 -29.95 2.88 11.99
C GLY A 175 -29.21 4.19 11.78
N VAL A 176 -29.11 4.68 10.54
CA VAL A 176 -28.33 5.89 10.19
C VAL A 176 -29.18 6.97 9.51
N ALA A 177 -30.45 6.69 9.23
CA ALA A 177 -31.35 7.56 8.47
C ALA A 177 -31.45 8.98 9.04
N ASP A 178 -31.53 9.11 10.37
CA ASP A 178 -31.69 10.41 11.05
C ASP A 178 -30.45 11.31 10.94
N THR A 179 -29.27 10.70 10.86
CA THR A 179 -27.99 11.39 10.65
C THR A 179 -27.63 11.52 9.18
N SER A 180 -28.38 10.85 8.31
CA SER A 180 -28.10 10.79 6.89
C SER A 180 -28.69 11.98 6.15
N PRO A 181 -28.09 12.32 5.00
CA PRO A 181 -28.69 13.20 4.04
C PRO A 181 -30.19 12.99 3.81
N LYS A 182 -31.05 13.98 4.11
CA LYS A 182 -32.44 13.97 3.58
C LYS A 182 -32.37 13.98 2.05
N ILE A 183 -32.81 12.90 1.42
CA ILE A 183 -32.85 12.72 -0.02
C ILE A 183 -34.26 13.08 -0.48
N GLN A 184 -34.40 14.15 -1.27
CA GLN A 184 -35.66 14.46 -1.92
C GLN A 184 -35.90 13.43 -3.04
N ALA A 185 -37.06 12.80 -3.03
CA ALA A 185 -37.47 11.77 -3.99
C ALA A 185 -37.57 12.27 -5.45
N ASN A 186 -37.41 13.58 -5.70
CA ASN A 186 -37.71 14.23 -6.98
C ASN A 186 -36.47 14.60 -7.81
N LEU A 187 -35.30 14.04 -7.53
CA LEU A 187 -34.10 14.16 -8.38
C LEU A 187 -33.77 12.83 -9.06
N LEU A 188 -34.79 12.22 -9.65
CA LEU A 188 -34.67 11.11 -10.62
C LEU A 188 -34.30 11.66 -12.00
#